data_AF-A0A962C637-F1
#
_entry.id   AF-A0A962C637-F1
#
_cell.length_a   1.000
_cell.length_b   1.000
_cell.length_c   1.000
_cell.angle_alpha   90.00
_cell.angle_beta   90.00
_cell.angle_gamma   90.00
#
_symmetry.space_group_name_H-M   'P 1'
#
loop_
_entity.id
_entity.type
_entity.pdbx_description
1 polymer ?
#
loop_
_entity_poly.entity_id
_entity_poly.type
_entity_poly.pdbx_seq_one_letter_code
_entity_poly.pdbx_strand_id
1 'polypeptide(L)'
;VLRALGTAFGHTLVALDSLAKGVGKLQVDATRLEADLDASWEVLAEAVQTVMRRYGLPNPYEQLKALTRGQGITRESMRVFIESLDLPAEVRQSLLELT
;
A
#
# COMPACT_ATOMS: atom_id res chain seq x y z
N VAL A 1 22.73 -11.37 41.96
CA VAL A 1 22.57 -11.24 40.50
C VAL A 1 21.91 -12.47 39.87
N LEU A 2 22.43 -13.70 40.06
CA LEU A 2 21.84 -14.92 39.45
C LEU A 2 20.42 -15.29 39.95
N ARG A 3 20.01 -14.82 41.14
CA ARG A 3 18.68 -15.11 41.71
C ARG A 3 17.50 -14.42 40.99
N ALA A 4 17.78 -13.42 40.13
CA ALA A 4 16.74 -12.68 39.41
C ALA A 4 16.46 -13.21 37.99
N LEU A 5 17.24 -14.19 37.52
CA LEU A 5 17.07 -14.76 36.17
C LEU A 5 15.69 -15.40 36.00
N GLY A 6 15.22 -16.15 37.00
CA GLY A 6 13.91 -16.79 36.97
C GLY A 6 12.75 -15.79 36.87
N THR A 7 12.88 -14.60 37.48
CA THR A 7 11.88 -13.54 37.40
C THR A 7 11.75 -13.00 35.98
N ALA A 8 12.87 -12.78 35.29
CA ALA A 8 12.86 -12.34 33.89
C ALA A 8 12.17 -13.37 32.98
N PHE A 9 12.56 -14.64 33.09
CA PHE A 9 11.92 -15.73 32.32
C PHE A 9 10.45 -15.92 32.68
N GLY A 10 10.07 -15.76 33.95
CA GLY A 10 8.70 -15.84 34.40
C GLY A 10 7.80 -14.79 33.73
N HIS A 11 8.23 -13.52 33.71
CA HIS A 11 7.50 -12.47 33.02
C HIS A 11 7.44 -12.70 31.51
N THR A 12 8.54 -13.12 30.89
CA THR A 12 8.57 -13.45 29.46
C THR A 12 7.60 -14.59 29.13
N LEU A 13 7.57 -15.65 29.93
CA LEU A 13 6.67 -16.79 29.70
C LEU A 13 5.20 -16.37 29.77
N VAL A 14 4.83 -15.58 30.78
CA VAL A 14 3.46 -15.05 30.93
C VAL A 14 3.10 -14.14 29.75
N ALA A 15 4.03 -13.30 29.30
CA ALA A 15 3.82 -12.43 28.16
C ALA A 15 3.62 -13.23 26.85
N LEU A 16 4.42 -14.27 26.63
CA LEU A 16 4.33 -15.13 25.44
C LEU A 16 3.03 -15.94 25.43
N ASP A 17 2.61 -16.49 26.56
CA ASP A 17 1.32 -17.21 26.66
C ASP A 17 0.13 -16.27 26.40
N SER A 18 0.17 -15.05 26.96
CA SER A 18 -0.85 -14.03 26.71
C SER A 18 -0.86 -13.58 25.25
N LEU A 19 0.30 -13.40 24.63
CA LEU A 19 0.44 -13.07 23.22
C LEU A 19 -0.15 -14.17 22.33
N ALA A 20 0.19 -15.43 22.58
CA ALA A 20 -0.32 -16.56 21.82
C ALA A 20 -1.86 -16.66 21.90
N LYS A 21 -2.42 -16.48 23.10
CA LYS A 21 -3.87 -16.41 23.31
C LYS A 21 -4.51 -15.22 22.60
N GLY A 22 -3.83 -14.07 22.56
CA GLY A 22 -4.30 -12.87 21.88
C GLY A 22 -4.31 -13.04 20.36
N VAL A 23 -3.20 -13.48 19.78
CA VAL A 23 -3.05 -13.74 18.33
C VAL A 23 -4.07 -14.78 17.86
N GLY A 24 -4.31 -15.84 18.63
CA GLY A 24 -5.30 -16.86 18.30
C GLY A 24 -6.76 -16.37 18.28
N LYS A 25 -7.04 -15.15 18.77
CA LYS A 25 -8.37 -14.52 18.72
C LYS A 25 -8.52 -13.51 17.60
N LEU A 26 -7.43 -13.14 16.91
CA LEU A 26 -7.49 -12.13 15.86
C LEU A 26 -8.27 -12.68 14.66
N GLN A 27 -9.19 -11.87 14.16
CA GLN A 27 -9.88 -12.09 12.90
C GLN A 27 -9.68 -10.86 12.03
N VAL A 28 -9.51 -11.08 10.73
CA VAL A 28 -9.32 -10.01 9.75
C VAL A 28 -10.67 -9.36 9.47
N ASP A 29 -10.72 -8.03 9.56
CA ASP A 29 -11.82 -7.22 9.04
C ASP A 29 -11.52 -6.86 7.58
N ALA A 30 -11.91 -7.75 6.67
CA ALA A 30 -11.65 -7.59 5.24
C ALA A 30 -12.33 -6.32 4.69
N THR A 31 -13.57 -6.05 5.10
CA THR A 31 -14.33 -4.88 4.67
C THR A 31 -13.62 -3.58 5.04
N ARG A 32 -13.07 -3.49 6.27
CA ARG A 32 -12.33 -2.30 6.69
C ARG A 32 -11.04 -2.11 5.89
N LEU A 33 -10.31 -3.20 5.63
CA LEU A 33 -9.09 -3.16 4.81
C LEU A 33 -9.38 -2.75 3.38
N GLU A 34 -10.43 -3.30 2.76
CA GLU A 34 -10.87 -2.92 1.42
C GLU A 34 -11.26 -1.44 1.36
N ALA A 35 -12.01 -0.94 2.35
CA ALA A 35 -12.38 0.46 2.42
C ALA A 35 -11.16 1.39 2.57
N ASP A 36 -10.15 0.99 3.34
CA ASP A 36 -8.91 1.76 3.48
C ASP A 36 -8.10 1.75 2.18
N LEU A 37 -8.09 0.63 1.43
CA LEU A 37 -7.46 0.56 0.11
C LEU A 37 -8.20 1.40 -0.94
N ASP A 38 -9.53 1.33 -0.99
CA ASP A 38 -10.37 2.13 -1.90
C ASP A 38 -10.29 3.64 -1.61
N ALA A 39 -9.83 4.03 -0.42
CA ALA A 39 -9.61 5.42 -0.06
C ALA A 39 -8.19 5.94 -0.37
N SER A 40 -7.25 5.06 -0.75
CA SER A 40 -5.83 5.40 -0.86
C SER A 40 -5.25 5.13 -2.26
N TRP A 41 -5.87 5.71 -3.30
CA TRP A 41 -5.43 5.56 -4.69
C TRP A 41 -4.02 6.10 -4.97
N GLU A 42 -3.49 6.97 -4.11
CA GLU A 42 -2.12 7.46 -4.17
C GLU A 42 -1.06 6.35 -4.10
N VAL A 43 -1.37 5.17 -3.53
CA VAL A 43 -0.41 4.06 -3.47
C VAL A 43 -0.05 3.51 -4.85
N LEU A 44 -0.92 3.67 -5.85
CA LEU A 44 -0.65 3.27 -7.24
C LEU A 44 0.31 4.21 -7.96
N ALA A 45 0.61 5.39 -7.39
CA ALA A 45 1.48 6.37 -7.99
C ALA A 45 2.86 5.79 -8.37
N GLU A 46 3.48 5.02 -7.48
CA GLU A 46 4.82 4.48 -7.72
C GLU A 46 4.82 3.40 -8.81
N ALA A 47 3.75 2.60 -8.90
CA ALA A 47 3.59 1.61 -9.96
C ALA A 47 3.51 2.30 -11.33
N VAL A 48 2.66 3.34 -11.44
CA VAL A 48 2.52 4.11 -12.68
C VAL A 48 3.84 4.82 -13.02
N GLN A 49 4.49 5.46 -12.05
CA GLN A 49 5.78 6.12 -12.23
C GLN A 49 6.87 5.15 -12.72
N THR A 50 6.90 3.93 -12.18
CA THR A 50 7.84 2.87 -12.58
C THR A 50 7.63 2.47 -14.04
N VAL A 51 6.37 2.28 -14.46
CA VAL A 51 6.03 1.98 -15.86
C VAL A 51 6.40 3.14 -16.78
N MET A 52 6.10 4.37 -16.40
CA MET A 52 6.50 5.56 -17.17
C MET A 52 8.02 5.62 -17.38
N ARG A 53 8.82 5.36 -16.34
CA ARG A 53 10.29 5.30 -16.45
C ARG A 53 10.75 4.18 -17.37
N ARG A 54 10.13 3.00 -17.29
CA ARG A 54 10.45 1.84 -18.14
C ARG A 54 10.25 2.14 -19.63
N TYR A 55 9.21 2.90 -19.98
CA TYR A 55 8.89 3.26 -21.36
C TYR A 55 9.45 4.63 -21.78
N GLY A 56 10.28 5.26 -20.95
CA GLY A 56 11.00 6.49 -21.31
C GLY A 56 10.14 7.75 -21.36
N LEU A 57 8.99 7.77 -20.67
CA LEU A 57 8.15 8.98 -20.60
C LEU A 57 8.89 10.10 -19.84
N PRO A 58 8.82 11.35 -20.30
CA PRO A 58 9.55 12.46 -19.71
C PRO A 58 8.96 12.87 -18.36
N ASN A 59 9.81 13.22 -17.39
CA ASN A 59 9.41 13.78 -16.09
C ASN A 59 8.28 13.02 -15.33
N PRO A 60 8.35 11.68 -15.12
CA PRO A 60 7.24 10.92 -14.53
C PRO A 60 6.75 11.44 -13.18
N TYR A 61 7.69 11.82 -12.31
CA TYR A 61 7.38 12.37 -10.99
C TYR A 61 6.57 13.67 -11.07
N GLU A 62 6.95 14.60 -11.94
CA GLU A 62 6.25 15.89 -12.08
C GLU A 62 4.87 15.71 -12.72
N GLN A 63 4.71 14.78 -13.65
CA GLN A 63 3.41 14.44 -14.22
C GLN A 63 2.46 13.89 -13.15
N LEU A 64 2.91 12.98 -12.29
CA LEU A 64 2.10 12.49 -11.17
C LEU A 64 1.81 13.57 -10.13
N LYS A 65 2.79 14.42 -9.83
CA LYS A 65 2.62 15.52 -8.89
C LYS A 65 1.60 16.55 -9.37
N ALA A 66 1.47 16.72 -10.69
CA ALA A 66 0.42 17.55 -11.28
C ALA A 66 -0.98 16.96 -11.02
N LEU A 67 -1.12 15.63 -11.05
CA LEU A 67 -2.38 14.94 -10.74
C LEU A 67 -2.80 15.14 -9.27
N THR A 68 -1.83 15.17 -8.35
CA THR A 68 -2.09 15.27 -6.89
C THR A 68 -2.16 16.72 -6.40
N ARG A 69 -2.13 17.73 -7.28
CA ARG A 69 -1.99 19.12 -6.85
C ARG A 69 -3.33 19.68 -6.36
N GLY A 70 -3.48 19.72 -5.04
CA GLY A 70 -4.61 20.38 -4.37
C GLY A 70 -5.84 19.50 -4.14
N GLN A 71 -5.80 18.23 -4.55
CA GLN A 71 -6.85 17.23 -4.30
C GLN A 71 -6.23 15.84 -4.10
N GLY A 72 -6.95 14.95 -3.39
CA GLY A 72 -6.60 13.54 -3.30
C GLY A 72 -6.78 12.83 -4.64
N ILE A 73 -6.01 11.77 -4.88
CA ILE A 73 -6.21 10.91 -6.05
C ILE A 73 -7.49 10.09 -5.84
N THR A 74 -8.35 10.05 -6.84
CA THR A 74 -9.49 9.13 -6.88
C THR A 74 -9.23 8.05 -7.92
N ARG A 75 -10.03 6.97 -7.87
CA ARG A 75 -10.01 5.93 -8.91
C ARG A 75 -10.13 6.54 -10.31
N GLU A 76 -11.08 7.45 -10.48
CA GLU A 76 -11.38 8.10 -11.75
C GLU A 76 -10.22 8.98 -12.22
N SER A 77 -9.63 9.79 -11.32
CA SER A 77 -8.52 10.66 -11.71
C SER A 77 -7.27 9.85 -12.08
N MET A 78 -7.01 8.74 -11.39
CA MET A 78 -5.93 7.81 -11.74
C MET A 78 -6.18 7.13 -13.10
N ARG A 79 -7.40 6.67 -13.37
CA ARG A 79 -7.76 6.06 -14.66
C ARG A 79 -7.60 7.02 -15.82
N VAL A 80 -8.14 8.24 -15.69
CA VAL A 80 -8.00 9.29 -16.72
C VAL A 80 -6.53 9.63 -16.95
N PHE A 81 -5.72 9.67 -15.88
CA PHE A 81 -4.28 9.88 -16.01
C PHE A 81 -3.61 8.76 -16.82
N ILE A 82 -3.84 7.49 -16.47
CA ILE A 82 -3.29 6.33 -17.20
C ILE A 82 -3.74 6.32 -18.67
N GLU A 83 -4.98 6.70 -18.96
CA GLU A 83 -5.52 6.82 -20.33
C GLU A 83 -4.86 7.96 -21.12
N SER A 84 -4.33 8.99 -20.46
CA SER A 84 -3.62 10.09 -21.12
C SER A 84 -2.17 9.79 -21.48
N LEU A 85 -1.55 8.75 -20.89
CA LEU A 85 -0.14 8.44 -21.08
C LEU A 85 0.13 7.89 -22.50
N ASP A 86 1.26 8.24 -23.10
CA ASP A 86 1.69 7.63 -24.37
C ASP A 86 2.39 6.28 -24.09
N LEU A 87 1.58 5.25 -23.84
CA LEU A 87 2.03 3.88 -23.54
C LEU A 87 1.44 2.88 -24.55
N PRO A 88 2.16 1.76 -24.82
CA PRO A 88 1.60 0.65 -25.57
C PRO A 88 0.28 0.16 -24.96
N ALA A 89 -0.68 -0.24 -25.81
CA ALA A 89 -2.03 -0.60 -25.38
C ALA A 89 -2.06 -1.68 -24.29
N GLU A 90 -1.24 -2.73 -24.45
CA GLU A 90 -1.13 -3.83 -23.47
C GLU A 90 -0.68 -3.33 -22.09
N VAL A 91 0.28 -2.40 -22.07
CA VAL A 91 0.86 -1.85 -20.83
C VAL A 91 -0.13 -0.94 -20.12
N ARG A 92 -0.83 -0.10 -20.90
CA ARG A 92 -1.91 0.74 -20.39
C ARG A 92 -3.01 -0.12 -19.79
N GLN A 93 -3.40 -1.18 -20.47
CA GLN A 93 -4.44 -2.10 -19.99
C GLN A 93 -4.02 -2.75 -18.67
N SER A 94 -2.78 -3.23 -18.54
CA SER A 94 -2.29 -3.76 -17.27
C SER A 94 -2.30 -2.74 -16.13
N LEU A 95 -2.05 -1.45 -16.39
CA LEU A 95 -2.20 -0.40 -15.38
C LEU A 95 -3.67 -0.13 -15.02
N LEU A 96 -4.57 -0.18 -16.00
CA LEU A 96 -6.00 0.02 -15.79
C LEU A 96 -6.67 -1.15 -15.05
N GLU A 97 -6.09 -2.34 -15.08
CA GLU A 97 -6.55 -3.48 -14.28
C GLU A 97 -6.22 -3.34 -12.79
N LEU A 98 -5.31 -2.43 -12.43
CA LEU A 98 -5.03 -2.08 -11.03
C LEU A 98 -6.04 -1.05 -10.47
N THR A 99 -6.96 -0.55 -11.29
CA THR A 99 -7.87 0.57 -10.98
C THR A 99 -9.34 0.26 -11.21
#